data_AF-A0A417C6D7-F1
#
_entry.id   AF-A0A417C6D7-F1
#
_cell.length_a   1.000
_cell.length_b   1.000
_cell.length_c   1.000
_cell.angle_alpha   90.00
_cell.angle_beta   90.00
_cell.angle_gamma   90.00
#
_symmetry.space_group_name_H-M   'P 1'
#
loop_
_entity.id
_entity.type
_entity.pdbx_description
1 polymer ?
#
loop_
_entity_poly.entity_id
_entity_poly.type
_entity_poly.pdbx_seq_one_letter_code
_entity_poly.pdbx_strand_id
1 'polypeptide(L)'
;MTVKEILNNEWPNAEIVSVKDTDECVQRLVNENVDGALLMTYTAQKLARDDTQNRLRVEVVPGASMSLRMGVLSEVDRSFYGLWEKTLYNVSRKSRAEIVQSYVEDVGTPTIMAYLFDHPLYLVALIAGVLLFCLRRIMH
;
A
#
# COMPACT_ATOMS: atom_id res chain seq x y z
N MET A 1 -16.55 13.75 16.17
CA MET A 1 -16.60 12.27 16.09
C MET A 1 -15.17 11.78 15.94
N THR A 2 -14.74 10.91 16.83
CA THR A 2 -13.38 10.34 16.78
C THR A 2 -13.35 9.12 15.85
N VAL A 3 -12.17 8.75 15.34
CA VAL A 3 -12.02 7.53 14.51
C VAL A 3 -12.50 6.29 15.26
N LYS A 4 -12.24 6.23 16.58
CA LYS A 4 -12.68 5.13 17.44
C LYS A 4 -14.21 5.02 17.52
N GLU A 5 -14.92 6.13 17.55
CA GLU A 5 -16.40 6.14 17.54
C GLU A 5 -16.96 5.62 16.21
N ILE A 6 -16.36 5.98 15.07
CA ILE A 6 -16.78 5.48 13.76
C ILE A 6 -16.59 3.96 13.68
N LEU A 7 -15.41 3.49 14.09
CA LEU A 7 -15.09 2.06 14.11
C LEU A 7 -16.03 1.26 15.02
N ASN A 8 -16.36 1.77 16.20
CA ASN A 8 -17.30 1.11 17.10
C ASN A 8 -18.73 1.07 16.56
N ASN A 9 -19.12 2.03 15.70
CA ASN A 9 -20.45 2.03 15.10
C ASN A 9 -20.54 1.03 13.94
N GLU A 10 -19.51 0.96 13.09
CA GLU A 10 -19.46 0.04 11.94
C GLU A 10 -19.14 -1.40 12.36
N TRP A 11 -18.22 -1.58 13.32
CA TRP A 11 -17.77 -2.88 13.82
C TRP A 11 -17.82 -2.94 15.36
N PRO A 12 -19.01 -3.02 15.95
CA PRO A 12 -19.19 -2.95 17.41
C PRO A 12 -18.55 -4.11 18.18
N ASN A 13 -18.28 -5.23 17.50
CA ASN A 13 -17.68 -6.42 18.09
C ASN A 13 -16.16 -6.53 17.85
N ALA A 14 -15.55 -5.58 17.14
CA ALA A 14 -14.13 -5.62 16.85
C ALA A 14 -13.31 -5.09 18.03
N GLU A 15 -12.23 -5.78 18.38
CA GLU A 15 -11.27 -5.28 19.36
C GLU A 15 -10.34 -4.25 18.68
N ILE A 16 -10.40 -3.00 19.14
CA ILE A 16 -9.59 -1.92 18.57
C ILE A 16 -8.25 -1.82 19.30
N VAL A 17 -7.17 -2.16 18.60
CA VAL A 17 -5.80 -1.99 19.07
C VAL A 17 -5.21 -0.70 18.49
N SER A 18 -4.90 0.27 19.35
CA SER A 18 -4.20 1.50 18.95
C SER A 18 -2.68 1.28 18.91
N VAL A 19 -2.06 1.71 17.82
CA VAL A 19 -0.59 1.72 17.64
C VAL A 19 -0.09 3.15 17.42
N LYS A 20 1.22 3.37 17.59
CA LYS A 20 1.79 4.73 17.55
C LYS A 20 2.08 5.22 16.14
N ASP A 21 2.42 4.32 15.24
CA ASP A 21 2.80 4.64 13.87
C ASP A 21 2.33 3.58 12.87
N THR A 22 2.43 3.93 11.59
CA THR A 22 2.00 3.10 10.47
C THR A 22 2.84 1.83 10.35
N ASP A 23 4.14 1.88 10.64
CA ASP A 23 5.05 0.75 10.46
C ASP A 23 4.72 -0.36 11.46
N GLU A 24 4.47 0.00 12.72
CA GLU A 24 3.99 -0.93 13.75
C GLU A 24 2.63 -1.54 13.35
N CYS A 25 1.73 -0.73 12.78
CA CYS A 25 0.43 -1.21 12.30
C CYS A 25 0.58 -2.29 11.23
N VAL A 26 1.42 -2.02 10.22
CA VAL A 26 1.67 -2.94 9.11
C VAL A 26 2.37 -4.21 9.59
N GLN A 27 3.37 -4.09 10.47
CA GLN A 27 4.07 -5.26 11.02
C GLN A 27 3.13 -6.19 11.79
N ARG A 28 2.22 -5.65 12.60
CA ARG A 28 1.23 -6.47 13.31
C ARG A 28 0.26 -7.17 12.37
N LEU A 29 -0.15 -6.51 11.28
CA LEU A 29 -1.00 -7.11 10.26
C LEU A 29 -0.29 -8.26 9.52
N VAL A 30 0.95 -8.03 9.07
CA VAL A 30 1.73 -9.03 8.31
C VAL A 30 2.10 -10.25 9.16
N ASN A 31 2.37 -10.03 10.44
CA ASN A 31 2.68 -11.07 11.42
C ASN A 31 1.44 -11.77 12.00
N GLU A 32 0.23 -11.47 11.50
CA GLU A 32 -1.04 -12.08 11.94
C GLU A 32 -1.36 -11.86 13.42
N ASN A 33 -0.87 -10.76 13.99
CA ASN A 33 -1.21 -10.35 15.36
C ASN A 33 -2.57 -9.62 15.42
N VAL A 34 -3.07 -9.15 14.28
CA VAL A 34 -4.37 -8.49 14.12
C VAL A 34 -5.03 -8.93 12.81
N ASP A 35 -6.36 -8.97 12.79
CA ASP A 35 -7.13 -9.40 11.60
C ASP A 35 -7.26 -8.31 10.53
N GLY A 36 -7.04 -7.04 10.90
CA GLY A 36 -7.22 -5.90 10.01
C GLY A 36 -6.52 -4.64 10.50
N ALA A 37 -6.31 -3.71 9.58
CA ALA A 37 -5.68 -2.42 9.85
C ALA A 37 -6.47 -1.29 9.20
N LEU A 38 -6.72 -0.22 9.94
CA LEU A 38 -7.28 1.01 9.38
C LEU A 38 -6.14 1.91 8.91
N LEU A 39 -6.01 2.07 7.60
CA LEU A 39 -4.95 2.85 6.96
C LEU A 39 -5.54 3.88 5.98
N MET A 40 -4.74 4.90 5.64
CA MET A 40 -5.06 5.78 4.52
C MET A 40 -5.15 4.96 3.23
N THR A 41 -6.13 5.27 2.37
CA THR A 41 -6.45 4.46 1.17
C THR A 41 -5.23 4.17 0.30
N TYR A 42 -4.39 5.18 0.03
CA TYR A 42 -3.18 5.01 -0.80
C TYR A 42 -2.13 4.10 -0.14
N THR A 43 -2.00 4.14 1.19
CA THR A 43 -1.10 3.27 1.94
C THR A 43 -1.63 1.83 1.93
N ALA A 44 -2.93 1.64 2.14
CA ALA A 44 -3.56 0.32 2.10
C ALA A 44 -3.45 -0.32 0.70
N GLN A 45 -3.70 0.48 -0.35
CA GLN A 45 -3.60 0.03 -1.74
C GLN A 45 -2.18 -0.37 -2.12
N LYS A 46 -1.18 0.44 -1.72
CA LYS A 46 0.22 0.10 -1.93
C LYS A 46 0.59 -1.20 -1.20
N LEU A 47 0.21 -1.33 0.07
CA LEU A 47 0.51 -2.52 0.86
C LEU A 47 -0.10 -3.80 0.26
N ALA A 48 -1.37 -3.75 -0.17
CA ALA A 48 -2.02 -4.89 -0.80
C ALA A 48 -1.43 -5.23 -2.17
N ARG A 49 -0.90 -4.24 -2.90
CA ARG A 49 -0.21 -4.46 -4.19
C ARG A 49 1.17 -5.07 -3.99
N ASP A 50 1.90 -4.62 -2.97
CA ASP A 50 3.25 -5.11 -2.67
C ASP A 50 3.22 -6.53 -2.06
N ASP A 51 2.06 -6.99 -1.58
CA ASP A 51 1.84 -8.36 -1.11
C ASP A 51 1.68 -9.36 -2.27
N THR A 52 2.81 -9.94 -2.68
CA THR A 52 2.87 -10.94 -3.76
C THR A 52 2.16 -12.26 -3.44
N GLN A 53 1.78 -12.50 -2.18
CA GLN A 53 1.06 -13.70 -1.77
C GLN A 53 -0.46 -13.53 -1.81
N ASN A 54 -0.96 -12.32 -2.13
CA ASN A 54 -2.38 -12.01 -2.22
C ASN A 54 -3.17 -12.37 -0.94
N ARG A 55 -2.54 -12.18 0.22
CA ARG A 55 -3.11 -12.36 1.56
C ARG A 55 -3.93 -11.14 1.99
N LEU A 56 -3.61 -9.95 1.47
CA LEU A 56 -4.25 -8.70 1.88
C LEU A 56 -5.36 -8.24 0.92
N ARG A 57 -6.43 -7.67 1.48
CA ARG A 57 -7.52 -7.03 0.74
C ARG A 57 -7.83 -5.66 1.32
N VAL A 58 -8.27 -4.75 0.46
CA VAL A 58 -8.59 -3.37 0.83
C VAL A 58 -10.08 -3.13 0.68
N GLU A 59 -10.69 -2.59 1.74
CA GLU A 59 -12.08 -2.13 1.75
C GLU A 59 -12.16 -0.71 2.30
N VAL A 60 -13.11 0.08 1.81
CA VAL A 60 -13.34 1.45 2.26
C VAL A 60 -14.30 1.43 3.45
N VAL A 61 -13.87 1.98 4.58
CA VAL A 61 -14.71 2.10 5.76
C VAL A 61 -15.74 3.22 5.56
N PRO A 62 -17.05 2.92 5.55
CA PRO A 62 -18.08 3.94 5.42
C PRO A 62 -18.04 4.89 6.63
N GLY A 63 -18.40 6.16 6.42
CA GLY A 63 -18.45 7.17 7.49
C GLY A 63 -17.09 7.74 7.94
N ALA A 64 -15.97 7.12 7.56
CA ALA A 64 -14.63 7.64 7.83
C ALA A 64 -14.04 8.32 6.59
N SER A 65 -13.81 9.64 6.65
CA SER A 65 -13.03 10.36 5.65
C SER A 65 -11.84 11.05 6.30
N MET A 66 -10.64 10.79 5.79
CA MET A 66 -9.43 11.50 6.18
C MET A 66 -8.87 12.27 4.99
N SER A 67 -8.48 13.52 5.23
CA SER A 67 -7.81 14.36 4.23
C SER A 67 -6.41 14.69 4.71
N LEU A 68 -5.40 14.44 3.86
CA LEU A 68 -4.05 14.95 4.09
C LEU A 68 -4.02 16.46 3.83
N ARG A 69 -3.50 17.22 4.80
CA ARG A 69 -3.39 18.69 4.73
C ARG A 69 -2.03 19.13 5.25
N MET A 70 -1.53 20.23 4.71
CA MET A 70 -0.33 20.89 5.23
C MET A 70 -0.69 21.76 6.43
N GLY A 71 0.02 21.59 7.54
CA GLY A 71 -0.05 22.50 8.68
C GLY A 71 0.89 23.68 8.46
N VAL A 72 0.39 24.91 8.64
CA VAL A 72 1.20 26.13 8.64
C VAL A 72 0.96 26.84 9.97
N LEU A 73 2.03 27.25 10.64
CA LEU A 73 1.93 28.02 11.88
C LEU A 73 1.44 29.44 11.52
N SER A 74 0.20 29.75 11.91
CA SER A 74 -0.46 31.00 11.52
C SER A 74 0.21 32.27 12.06
N GLU A 75 1.02 32.14 13.10
CA GLU A 75 1.75 33.24 13.74
C GLU A 75 2.95 33.72 12.90
N VAL A 76 3.44 32.88 11.98
CA VAL A 76 4.66 33.17 11.21
C VAL A 76 4.33 33.90 9.91
N ASP A 77 3.36 33.41 9.11
CA ASP A 77 2.98 34.09 7.87
C ASP A 77 1.61 33.65 7.30
N ARG A 78 0.60 34.52 7.42
CA ARG A 78 -0.73 34.32 6.79
C ARG A 78 -0.69 34.42 5.25
N SER A 79 0.22 35.21 4.70
CA SER A 79 0.36 35.40 3.25
C SER A 79 0.91 34.13 2.60
N PHE A 80 1.88 33.49 3.26
CA PHE A 80 2.40 32.17 2.86
C PHE A 80 1.29 31.12 2.83
N TYR A 81 0.43 31.07 3.86
CA TYR A 81 -0.71 30.15 3.88
C TYR A 81 -1.62 30.31 2.66
N GLY A 82 -2.00 31.56 2.33
CA GLY A 82 -2.85 31.83 1.17
C GLY A 82 -2.20 31.50 -0.18
N LEU A 83 -0.91 31.78 -0.34
CA LEU A 83 -0.14 31.39 -1.54
C LEU A 83 -0.02 29.86 -1.65
N TRP A 84 0.25 29.18 -0.54
CA TRP A 84 0.37 27.74 -0.47
C TRP A 84 -0.94 27.05 -0.83
N GLU A 85 -2.07 27.47 -0.26
CA GLU A 85 -3.37 26.89 -0.54
C GLU A 85 -3.74 27.01 -2.03
N LYS A 86 -3.53 28.19 -2.63
CA LYS A 86 -3.77 28.41 -4.07
C LYS A 86 -2.89 27.51 -4.94
N THR A 87 -1.61 27.38 -4.58
CA THR A 87 -0.66 26.54 -5.30
C THR A 87 -1.06 25.07 -5.20
N LEU A 88 -1.34 24.61 -3.97
CA LEU A 88 -1.77 23.24 -3.71
C LEU A 88 -3.07 22.92 -4.46
N TYR A 89 -4.04 23.84 -4.49
CA TYR A 89 -5.27 23.67 -5.24
C TYR A 89 -5.02 23.46 -6.75
N ASN A 90 -4.13 24.26 -7.34
CA ASN A 90 -3.78 24.14 -8.76
C ASN A 90 -3.04 22.83 -9.06
N VAL A 91 -2.03 22.48 -8.26
CA VAL A 91 -1.30 21.20 -8.39
C VAL A 91 -2.24 20.02 -8.22
N SER A 92 -3.13 20.09 -7.23
CA SER A 92 -4.09 19.05 -6.93
C SER A 92 -5.12 18.85 -8.04
N ARG A 93 -5.55 19.91 -8.74
CA ARG A 93 -6.40 19.76 -9.93
C ARG A 93 -5.67 19.17 -11.12
N LYS A 94 -4.39 19.51 -11.31
CA LYS A 94 -3.64 19.13 -12.50
C LYS A 94 -3.01 17.74 -12.41
N SER A 95 -2.51 17.35 -11.23
CA SER A 95 -1.59 16.22 -11.09
C SER A 95 -1.89 15.33 -9.89
N ARG A 96 -2.99 15.52 -9.15
CA ARG A 96 -3.31 14.66 -7.98
C ARG A 96 -3.38 13.18 -8.33
N ALA A 97 -4.10 12.83 -9.39
CA ALA A 97 -4.26 11.43 -9.80
C ALA A 97 -2.90 10.82 -10.15
N GLU A 98 -2.09 11.54 -10.93
CA GLU A 98 -0.74 11.11 -11.31
C GLU A 98 0.20 10.94 -10.10
N ILE A 99 0.17 11.85 -9.13
CA ILE A 99 0.99 11.77 -7.91
C ILE A 99 0.55 10.60 -7.03
N VAL A 100 -0.75 10.39 -6.87
CA VAL A 100 -1.27 9.25 -6.08
C VAL A 100 -0.92 7.95 -6.78
N GLN A 101 -1.10 7.91 -8.10
CA GLN A 101 -0.80 6.75 -8.93
C GLN A 101 0.69 6.42 -8.86
N SER A 102 1.59 7.37 -9.04
CA SER A 102 3.04 7.09 -8.96
C SER A 102 3.47 6.59 -7.59
N TYR A 103 2.83 7.05 -6.50
CA TYR A 103 3.11 6.54 -5.16
C TYR A 103 2.66 5.09 -4.95
N VAL A 104 1.47 4.76 -5.47
CA VAL A 104 0.89 3.41 -5.38
C VAL A 104 1.58 2.45 -6.37
N GLU A 105 1.97 2.96 -7.53
CA GLU A 105 2.54 2.19 -8.62
C GLU A 105 4.06 2.03 -8.54
N ASP A 106 4.73 2.78 -7.65
CA ASP A 106 6.18 2.90 -7.56
C ASP A 106 6.86 1.58 -7.90
N VAL A 107 7.55 1.62 -9.03
CA VAL A 107 7.87 0.46 -9.84
C VAL A 107 9.15 -0.11 -9.27
N GLY A 108 9.01 -0.91 -8.21
CA GLY A 108 10.02 -1.92 -7.94
C GLY A 108 10.15 -2.72 -9.24
N THR A 109 11.24 -2.52 -9.99
CA THR A 109 11.52 -3.28 -11.21
C THR A 109 11.30 -4.74 -10.85
N PRO A 110 10.38 -5.46 -11.53
CA PRO A 110 10.07 -6.83 -11.15
C PRO A 110 11.39 -7.60 -11.15
N THR A 111 11.80 -8.05 -9.97
CA THR A 111 12.97 -8.92 -9.89
C THR A 111 12.64 -10.16 -10.71
N ILE A 112 13.61 -10.71 -11.42
CA ILE A 112 13.43 -11.91 -12.27
C ILE A 112 12.72 -13.04 -11.48
N MET A 113 12.95 -13.09 -10.16
CA MET A 113 12.28 -14.00 -9.24
C MET A 113 10.75 -13.77 -9.14
N ALA A 114 10.27 -12.53 -8.99
CA ALA A 114 8.85 -12.23 -8.93
C ALA A 114 8.12 -12.60 -10.23
N TYR A 115 8.73 -12.28 -11.38
CA TYR A 115 8.18 -12.64 -12.70
C TYR A 115 8.07 -14.17 -12.92
N LEU A 116 9.04 -14.94 -12.41
CA LEU A 116 9.02 -16.40 -12.49
C LEU A 116 7.95 -17.04 -11.60
N PHE A 117 7.59 -16.41 -10.48
CA PHE A 117 6.51 -16.87 -9.60
C PHE A 117 5.12 -16.59 -10.19
N ASP A 118 4.93 -15.43 -10.82
CA ASP A 118 3.66 -15.08 -11.49
C ASP A 118 3.37 -15.92 -12.74
N HIS A 119 4.42 -16.51 -13.35
CA HIS A 119 4.32 -17.33 -14.55
C HIS A 119 4.94 -18.71 -14.37
N PRO A 120 4.26 -19.64 -13.67
CA PRO A 120 4.79 -20.95 -13.31
C PRO A 120 5.21 -21.80 -14.53
N LEU A 121 4.62 -21.55 -15.71
CA LEU A 121 4.98 -22.20 -16.97
C LEU A 121 6.44 -21.94 -17.38
N TYR A 122 6.95 -20.71 -17.19
CA TYR A 122 8.35 -20.40 -17.53
C TYR A 122 9.32 -21.06 -16.56
N LEU A 123 8.95 -21.17 -15.28
CA LEU A 123 9.73 -21.88 -14.27
C LEU A 123 9.81 -23.38 -14.59
N VAL A 124 8.67 -23.99 -14.95
CA VAL A 124 8.62 -25.40 -15.40
C VAL A 124 9.45 -25.62 -16.68
N ALA A 125 9.37 -24.71 -17.66
CA ALA A 125 10.16 -24.79 -18.89
C ALA A 125 11.67 -24.68 -18.62
N LEU A 126 12.08 -23.81 -17.70
CA LEU A 126 13.47 -23.64 -17.29
C LEU A 126 14.01 -24.88 -16.59
N ILE A 127 13.25 -25.47 -15.66
CA ILE A 127 13.60 -26.73 -14.99
C ILE A 127 13.70 -27.88 -16.00
N ALA A 128 12.74 -27.99 -16.92
CA ALA A 128 12.75 -29.02 -17.97
C ALA A 128 13.96 -28.87 -18.89
N GLY A 129 14.33 -27.64 -19.28
CA GLY A 129 15.52 -27.35 -20.08
C GLY A 129 16.82 -27.76 -19.38
N VAL A 130 16.95 -27.44 -18.08
CA VAL A 130 18.11 -27.84 -17.27
C VAL A 130 18.19 -29.37 -17.13
N LEU A 131 17.06 -30.04 -16.86
CA LEU A 131 17.01 -31.50 -16.78
C LEU A 131 17.42 -32.17 -18.10
N LEU A 132 16.91 -31.69 -19.23
CA LEU A 132 17.29 -32.20 -20.56
C LEU A 132 18.79 -31.98 -20.84
N PHE A 133 19.34 -30.83 -20.43
CA PHE A 133 20.77 -30.56 -20.56
C PHE A 133 21.62 -31.49 -19.68
N CYS A 134 21.23 -31.70 -18.41
CA CYS A 134 21.89 -32.61 -17.49
C CYS A 134 21.85 -34.06 -18.00
N LEU A 135 20.69 -34.53 -18.46
CA LEU A 135 20.54 -35.87 -19.05
C LEU A 135 21.43 -36.05 -20.27
N ARG A 136 21.47 -35.06 -21.17
CA ARG A 136 22.34 -35.09 -22.35
C ARG A 136 23.83 -35.13 -21.98
N ARG A 137 24.23 -34.50 -20.86
CA ARG A 137 25.62 -34.49 -20.38
C ARG A 137 26.04 -35.75 -19.61
N ILE A 138 25.10 -36.50 -19.06
CA ILE A 138 25.35 -37.79 -18.39
C ILE A 138 25.43 -38.93 -19.41
N MET A 139 24.70 -38.80 -20.52
CA MET A 139 24.61 -39.83 -21.57
C MET A 139 25.71 -39.72 -22.65
N HIS A 140 26.61 -38.75 -22.54
CA HIS A 140 27.79 -38.52 -23.39
C HIS A 140 29.05 -38.54 -22.53
#